data_AF-A0A4Q3WF61-F1
#
_entry.id   AF-A0A4Q3WF61-F1
#
_cell.length_a   1.000
_cell.length_b   1.000
_cell.length_c   1.000
_cell.angle_alpha   90.00
_cell.angle_beta   90.00
_cell.angle_gamma   90.00
#
_symmetry.space_group_name_H-M   'P 1'
#
loop_
_entity.id
_entity.type
_entity.pdbx_description
1 polymer ?
#
loop_
_entity_poly.entity_id
_entity_poly.type
_entity_poly.pdbx_seq_one_letter_code
_entity_poly.pdbx_strand_id
1 'polypeptide(L)' 'MVRITLPDGSVKEFATTTTGGEVAASIGAGLAKAAVAVEVDGKAQDLSEPIAADASLKIATSKDALGLDTLRHTL' A
#
# COMPACT_ATOMS: atom_id res chain seq x y z
N MET A 1 14.79 -3.93 9.22
CA MET A 1 13.41 -4.33 9.57
C MET A 1 12.54 -3.11 9.39
N VAL A 2 11.47 -3.25 8.61
CA VAL A 2 10.49 -2.22 8.29
C VAL A 2 9.16 -2.64 8.88
N ARG A 3 8.54 -1.76 9.67
CA ARG A 3 7.21 -1.97 10.26
C ARG A 3 6.17 -1.21 9.47
N ILE A 4 5.23 -1.96 8.91
CA ILE A 4 4.11 -1.41 8.16
C ILE A 4 2.86 -1.51 9.01
N THR A 5 2.33 -0.35 9.41
CA THR A 5 1.08 -0.27 10.15
C THR A 5 -0.09 -0.16 9.17
N LEU A 6 -1.04 -1.07 9.29
CA LEU A 6 -2.24 -1.11 8.48
C LEU A 6 -3.38 -0.32 9.16
N PRO A 7 -4.40 0.14 8.41
CA PRO A 7 -5.50 0.93 8.95
C PRO A 7 -6.41 0.17 9.93
N ASP A 8 -6.32 -1.16 9.97
CA ASP A 8 -6.99 -2.02 10.95
C ASP A 8 -6.24 -2.07 12.30
N GLY A 9 -5.09 -1.41 12.39
CA GLY A 9 -4.20 -1.43 13.56
C GLY A 9 -3.21 -2.59 13.57
N SER A 10 -3.26 -3.48 12.58
CA SER A 10 -2.30 -4.57 12.44
C SER A 10 -0.93 -4.03 12.03
N VAL A 11 0.15 -4.59 12.59
CA VAL A 11 1.52 -4.25 12.19
C VAL A 11 2.16 -5.46 11.51
N LYS A 12 2.66 -5.25 10.29
CA LYS A 12 3.41 -6.25 9.52
C LYS A 12 4.88 -5.88 9.52
N GLU A 13 5.73 -6.83 9.91
CA GLU A 13 7.19 -6.63 9.92
C GLU A 13 7.83 -7.29 8.70
N PHE A 14 8.63 -6.53 7.97
CA PHE A 14 9.40 -7.00 6.82
C PHE A 14 10.90 -6.88 7.12
N ALA A 15 11.67 -7.93 6.82
CA ALA A 15 13.10 -7.97 7.14
C ALA A 15 13.90 -6.95 6.32
N THR A 16 13.50 -6.76 5.06
CA THR A 16 14.11 -5.89 4.05
C THR A 16 13.18 -4.76 3.65
N THR A 17 13.66 -3.85 2.79
CA THR A 17 12.79 -2.96 2.01
C THR A 17 11.66 -3.76 1.40
N THR A 18 10.44 -3.26 1.55
CA THR A 18 9.24 -3.88 0.98
C THR A 18 8.53 -2.90 0.05
N THR A 19 7.45 -3.33 -0.58
CA THR A 19 6.64 -2.50 -1.48
C THR A 19 5.17 -2.63 -1.13
N GLY A 20 4.35 -1.67 -1.57
CA GLY A 20 2.91 -1.75 -1.36
C GLY A 20 2.28 -3.04 -1.92
N GLY A 21 2.80 -3.53 -3.05
CA GLY A 21 2.39 -4.79 -3.66
C GLY A 21 2.73 -6.01 -2.81
N GLU A 22 3.94 -6.07 -2.23
CA GLU A 22 4.33 -7.15 -1.32
C GLU A 22 3.52 -7.16 -0.03
N VAL A 23 3.24 -5.97 0.54
CA VAL A 23 2.38 -5.84 1.72
C VAL A 23 0.98 -6.36 1.40
N ALA A 24 0.41 -5.97 0.26
CA ALA A 24 -0.89 -6.46 -0.19
C ALA A 24 -0.90 -7.99 -0.40
N ALA A 25 0.17 -8.55 -0.97
CA ALA A 25 0.34 -10.00 -1.15
C ALA A 25 0.44 -10.75 0.17
N SER A 26 1.12 -10.17 1.16
CA SER A 26 1.23 -10.71 2.53
C SER A 26 -0.09 -10.71 3.29
N ILE A 27 -1.03 -9.81 2.94
CA ILE A 27 -2.39 -9.80 3.50
C ILE A 27 -3.26 -10.84 2.78
N GLY A 28 -3.16 -10.94 1.46
CA GLY A 28 -3.76 -12.03 0.70
C GLY A 28 -3.74 -11.79 -0.81
N ALA A 29 -3.67 -12.88 -1.57
CA ALA A 29 -3.62 -12.83 -3.04
C ALA A 29 -4.82 -12.09 -3.68
N GLY A 30 -5.99 -12.15 -3.05
CA GLY A 30 -7.17 -11.39 -3.50
C GLY A 30 -7.00 -9.88 -3.34
N LEU A 31 -6.41 -9.43 -2.22
CA LEU A 31 -6.15 -8.01 -1.98
C LEU A 31 -5.04 -7.49 -2.88
N ALA A 32 -3.96 -8.25 -3.07
CA ALA A 32 -2.90 -7.91 -4.01
C ALA A 32 -3.41 -7.70 -5.43
N LYS A 33 -4.38 -8.52 -5.88
CA LYS A 33 -4.99 -8.40 -7.20
C LYS A 33 -5.97 -7.23 -7.31
N ALA A 34 -6.58 -6.83 -6.20
CA ALA A 34 -7.52 -5.71 -6.14
C ALA A 34 -6.86 -4.36 -5.87
N ALA A 35 -5.63 -4.37 -5.34
CA ALA A 35 -4.84 -3.19 -5.06
C ALA A 35 -4.52 -2.45 -6.36
N VAL A 36 -4.77 -1.14 -6.37
CA VAL A 36 -4.46 -0.24 -7.49
C VAL A 36 -3.45 0.82 -7.11
N ALA A 37 -3.45 1.26 -5.85
CA ALA A 37 -2.46 2.17 -5.30
C ALA A 37 -2.28 1.89 -3.81
N VAL A 38 -1.24 2.47 -3.23
CA VAL A 38 -1.08 2.50 -1.77
C VAL A 38 -0.96 3.93 -1.30
N GLU A 39 -1.34 4.18 -0.07
CA GLU A 39 -1.09 5.43 0.62
C GLU A 39 -0.11 5.13 1.74
N VAL A 40 1.07 5.74 1.68
CA VAL A 40 2.15 5.58 2.66
C VAL A 40 2.27 6.89 3.41
N ASP A 41 2.05 6.87 4.73
CA ASP A 41 2.04 8.03 5.61
C ASP A 41 1.16 9.19 5.08
N GLY A 42 -0.02 8.86 4.55
CA GLY A 42 -0.96 9.84 4.00
C GLY A 42 -0.63 10.33 2.58
N LYS A 43 0.38 9.76 1.92
CA LYS A 43 0.75 10.08 0.54
C LYS A 43 0.44 8.94 -0.41
N ALA A 44 -0.34 9.21 -1.46
CA ALA A 44 -0.57 8.24 -2.52
C ALA A 44 0.73 7.94 -3.27
N GLN A 45 1.04 6.65 -3.37
CA GLN A 45 2.25 6.06 -3.91
C GLN A 45 1.92 4.82 -4.74
N ASP A 46 2.81 4.49 -5.66
CA ASP A 46 2.64 3.34 -6.53
C ASP A 46 2.92 2.03 -5.78
N LEU A 47 2.29 0.93 -6.21
CA LEU A 47 2.45 -0.38 -5.56
C LEU A 47 3.89 -0.91 -5.61
N SER A 48 4.65 -0.46 -6.61
CA SER A 48 6.05 -0.81 -6.84
C SER A 48 7.04 0.12 -6.11
N GLU A 49 6.58 1.19 -5.46
CA GLU A 49 7.47 2.07 -4.74
C GLU A 49 8.06 1.39 -3.49
N PRO A 50 9.39 1.50 -3.30
CA PRO A 50 10.08 0.88 -2.18
C PRO A 50 9.86 1.65 -0.88
N ILE A 51 9.47 0.92 0.16
CA ILE A 51 9.30 1.39 1.53
C ILE A 51 10.48 0.86 2.34
N ALA A 52 11.42 1.75 2.63
CA ALA A 52 12.67 1.43 3.34
C ALA A 52 12.64 1.80 4.83
N ALA A 53 11.56 2.40 5.32
CA ALA A 53 11.39 2.87 6.68
C ALA A 53 9.99 2.54 7.21
N ASP A 54 9.85 2.55 8.54
CA ASP A 54 8.57 2.33 9.21
C ASP A 54 7.54 3.36 8.75
N ALA A 55 6.37 2.88 8.32
CA ALA A 55 5.34 3.73 7.73
C ALA A 55 3.94 3.15 7.93
N SER A 56 2.94 4.01 7.88
CA SER A 56 1.54 3.61 7.85
C SER A 56 1.10 3.39 6.41
N LEU A 57 0.64 2.19 6.08
CA LEU A 57 0.24 1.83 4.73
C LEU A 57 -1.25 1.54 4.66
N LYS A 58 -1.92 2.16 3.69
CA LYS A 58 -3.30 1.89 3.34
C LYS A 58 -3.39 1.45 1.88
N ILE A 59 -4.03 0.31 1.64
CA ILE A 59 -4.20 -0.22 0.28
C ILE A 59 -5.46 0.39 -0.32
N ALA A 60 -5.32 1.13 -1.42
CA ALA A 60 -6.44 1.57 -2.23
C ALA A 60 -6.77 0.47 -3.24
N THR A 61 -8.02 0.04 -3.26
CA THR A 61 -8.54 -0.88 -4.27
C THR A 61 -9.40 -0.12 -5.28
N SER A 62 -9.78 -0.75 -6.39
CA SER A 62 -10.68 -0.16 -7.38
C SER A 62 -12.07 0.22 -6.82
N LYS A 63 -12.40 -0.21 -5.61
CA LYS A 63 -13.62 0.18 -4.87
C LYS A 63 -13.42 1.38 -3.96
N ASP A 64 -12.19 1.68 -3.57
CA ASP A 64 -11.86 2.83 -2.73
C ASP A 64 -11.76 4.07 -3.62
N ALA A 65 -12.45 5.14 -3.24
CA ALA A 65 -12.46 6.40 -4.00
C ALA A 65 -11.06 7.01 -4.20
N LEU A 66 -10.07 6.61 -3.39
CA LEU A 66 -8.63 6.91 -3.58
C LEU A 66 -8.07 6.38 -4.91
N GLY A 67 -8.58 5.27 -5.44
CA GLY A 67 -8.18 4.77 -6.76
C GLY A 67 -8.61 5.70 -7.92
N LEU A 68 -9.55 6.61 -7.67
CA LEU A 68 -10.10 7.49 -8.69
C LEU A 68 -9.33 8.81 -8.83
N ASP A 69 -8.63 9.27 -7.78
CA ASP A 69 -7.90 10.56 -7.81
C ASP A 69 -6.50 10.41 -8.44
N THR A 70 -5.78 9.31 -8.18
CA THR A 70 -4.51 9.01 -8.87
C THR A 70 -4.71 8.80 -10.38
N LEU A 71 -5.87 8.27 -10.80
CA LEU A 71 -6.24 8.15 -12.22
C LEU A 71 -6.64 9.48 -12.88
N ARG A 72 -6.89 10.55 -12.12
CA ARG A 72 -7.35 11.84 -12.64
C ARG A 72 -6.21 12.84 -12.91
N HIS A 73 -4.98 12.57 -12.46
CA HIS A 73 -3.86 13.52 -12.58
C HIS A 73 -3.08 13.42 -13.91
N THR A 74 -3.63 12.76 -14.94
CA THR A 74 -3.03 12.61 -16.28
C THR A 74 -3.88 13.26 -17.39
N LEU A 75 -4.56 14.36 -17.11
CA LEU A 75 -5.21 15.18 -18.15
C LEU A 75 -4.41 16.46 -18.42
#